data_AF-A0A8T4WLX0-F1
#
_entry.id   AF-A0A8T4WLX0-F1
#
_cell.length_a   1.000
_cell.length_b   1.000
_cell.length_c   1.000
_cell.angle_alpha   90.00
_cell.angle_beta   90.00
_cell.angle_gamma   90.00
#
_symmetry.space_group_name_H-M   'P 1'
#
loop_
_entity.id
_entity.type
_entity.pdbx_description
1 polymer ?
#
loop_
_entity_poly.entity_id
_entity_poly.type
_entity_poly.pdbx_seq_one_letter_code
_entity_poly.pdbx_strand_id
1 'polypeptide(L)'
;MSSTKARLHRLISWLLAIFALFTIGTGYALSRGWLPQAYYTVSLFHRIFEVFFVGLLIIHVALTLKHYGINWSKALHGIREGKAKQINFFRVVQRVSSWFIIGFAFLVILAGLNGLEFFATGSQGVIPFAWHRFFDFFLIIAIVVHVAIGIRFAMMRRRIRKDLANGVVIGLTLSLLLVGFGLNITIVGNGDGRQNGEGTPDQSESTLSEVTIDETVYRFNSSRVETVRPDIFLPDSFSMFDVLVHVAQEDGIDLEYHFNSSMNTYVIDSLNGHEHWWYRAHYSGGWMENNVYRMDHYVYKEGTTLVVYKENPDRIKQIYSTYVEEVMRHQRNDGQIIIPTVTIQSRTQDLTFYSVNVTPHNLRNETFRDGVITGIDVIMSLGDQGKLTYDIQWYESIGTAEIVRNYYIVRINEDQAAGTCGFVYDSGDRDFFGFKGNHIHLPSDVRVLNSPEYMRWFWICL
;
A
#
# COMPACT_ATOMS: atom_id res chain seq x y z
N MET A 1 -19.48 -35.11 34.69
CA MET A 1 -18.59 -35.05 33.51
C MET A 1 -19.23 -34.16 32.45
N SER A 2 -18.51 -33.19 31.87
CA SER A 2 -19.07 -32.39 30.76
C SER A 2 -19.32 -33.30 29.56
N SER A 3 -20.50 -33.21 28.93
CA SER A 3 -20.77 -33.90 27.66
C SER A 3 -19.64 -33.66 26.66
N THR A 4 -19.25 -34.68 25.89
CA THR A 4 -18.26 -34.59 24.82
C THR A 4 -18.52 -33.40 23.88
N LYS A 5 -19.80 -33.09 23.63
CA LYS A 5 -20.24 -31.93 22.84
C LYS A 5 -19.81 -30.59 23.45
N ALA A 6 -19.90 -30.45 24.77
CA ALA A 6 -19.49 -29.23 25.47
C ALA A 6 -17.97 -29.06 25.52
N ARG A 7 -17.21 -30.17 25.56
CA ARG A 7 -15.74 -30.13 25.44
C ARG A 7 -15.31 -29.69 24.05
N LEU A 8 -15.92 -30.28 23.02
CA LEU A 8 -15.64 -29.94 21.63
C LEU A 8 -15.96 -28.47 21.32
N HIS A 9 -17.15 -27.99 21.72
CA HIS A 9 -17.53 -26.59 21.52
C HIS A 9 -16.56 -25.61 22.20
N ARG A 10 -16.09 -25.95 23.41
CA ARG A 10 -15.09 -25.15 24.13
C ARG A 10 -13.74 -25.16 23.43
N LEU A 11 -13.27 -26.32 22.95
CA LEU A 11 -12.02 -26.45 22.22
C LEU A 11 -12.04 -25.58 20.96
N ILE A 12 -13.11 -25.67 20.16
CA ILE A 12 -13.29 -24.87 18.95
C ILE A 12 -13.30 -23.38 19.27
N SER A 13 -13.97 -22.97 20.36
CA SER A 13 -14.01 -21.57 20.78
C SER A 13 -12.61 -21.02 21.13
N TRP A 14 -11.76 -21.84 21.76
CA TRP A 14 -10.38 -21.44 22.07
C TRP A 14 -9.50 -21.36 20.82
N LEU A 15 -9.61 -22.35 19.92
CA LEU A 15 -8.91 -22.29 18.64
C LEU A 15 -9.33 -21.06 17.84
N LEU A 16 -10.63 -20.77 17.78
CA LEU A 16 -11.16 -19.58 17.11
C LEU A 16 -10.54 -18.29 17.69
N ALA A 17 -10.44 -18.18 19.01
CA ALA A 17 -9.81 -17.03 19.66
C ALA A 17 -8.32 -16.88 19.30
N ILE A 18 -7.58 -17.99 19.27
CA ILE A 18 -6.15 -18.00 18.89
C ILE A 18 -5.98 -17.56 17.44
N PHE A 19 -6.72 -18.15 16.51
CA PHE A 19 -6.64 -17.78 15.08
C PHE A 19 -7.14 -16.37 14.82
N ALA A 20 -8.14 -15.88 15.56
CA ALA A 20 -8.56 -14.48 15.49
C ALA A 20 -7.43 -13.53 15.88
N LEU A 21 -6.71 -13.80 16.98
CA LEU A 21 -5.57 -12.99 17.41
C LEU A 21 -4.46 -12.97 16.37
N PHE A 22 -4.13 -14.12 15.77
CA PHE A 22 -3.13 -14.18 14.71
C PHE A 22 -3.57 -13.47 13.44
N THR A 23 -4.83 -13.60 13.04
CA THR A 23 -5.40 -12.92 11.86
C THR A 23 -5.35 -11.40 12.06
N ILE A 24 -5.84 -10.90 13.20
CA ILE A 24 -5.79 -9.48 13.56
C ILE A 24 -4.34 -8.99 13.60
N GLY A 25 -3.46 -9.69 14.34
CA GLY A 25 -2.06 -9.27 14.49
C GLY A 25 -1.30 -9.19 13.17
N THR A 26 -1.48 -10.18 12.29
CA THR A 26 -0.87 -10.18 10.96
C THR A 26 -1.48 -9.12 10.04
N GLY A 27 -2.80 -8.91 10.08
CA GLY A 27 -3.48 -7.86 9.31
C GLY A 27 -3.01 -6.46 9.69
N TYR A 28 -2.85 -6.20 10.99
CA TYR A 28 -2.28 -4.94 11.48
C TYR A 28 -0.83 -4.77 11.08
N ALA A 29 0.00 -5.81 11.21
CA ALA A 29 1.40 -5.75 10.80
C ALA A 29 1.57 -5.40 9.31
N LEU A 30 0.68 -5.92 8.44
CA LEU A 30 0.63 -5.56 7.02
C LEU A 30 0.19 -4.10 6.83
N SER A 31 -0.93 -3.70 7.43
CA SER A 31 -1.50 -2.36 7.26
C SER A 31 -0.59 -1.24 7.74
N ARG A 32 0.31 -1.53 8.70
CA ARG A 32 1.25 -0.58 9.29
C ARG A 32 2.67 -0.72 8.75
N GLY A 33 2.92 -1.68 7.87
CA GLY A 33 4.26 -1.96 7.38
C GLY A 33 5.26 -2.24 8.50
N TRP A 34 4.87 -2.94 9.58
CA TRP A 34 5.75 -3.20 10.72
C TRP A 34 6.94 -4.10 10.37
N LEU A 35 6.79 -4.94 9.35
CA LEU A 35 7.79 -5.90 8.90
C LEU A 35 7.93 -5.83 7.36
N PRO A 36 8.42 -4.71 6.79
CA PRO A 36 8.46 -4.53 5.34
C PRO A 36 9.31 -5.60 4.67
N GLN A 37 10.44 -6.01 5.30
CA GLN A 37 11.30 -7.08 4.83
C GLN A 37 10.63 -8.48 4.80
N ALA A 38 9.53 -8.66 5.53
CA ALA A 38 8.79 -9.91 5.61
C ALA A 38 7.37 -9.77 5.07
N TYR A 39 7.06 -8.72 4.29
CA TYR A 39 5.71 -8.41 3.84
C TYR A 39 5.00 -9.63 3.21
N TYR A 40 5.65 -10.30 2.25
CA TYR A 40 5.09 -11.49 1.59
C TYR A 40 4.84 -12.65 2.57
N THR A 41 5.76 -12.87 3.50
CA THR A 41 5.63 -13.93 4.51
C THR A 41 4.47 -13.64 5.47
N VAL A 42 4.37 -12.40 5.96
CA VAL A 42 3.27 -11.97 6.84
C VAL A 42 1.93 -12.03 6.11
N SER A 43 1.88 -11.64 4.83
CA SER A 43 0.68 -11.71 3.98
C SER A 43 0.23 -13.15 3.77
N LEU A 44 1.16 -14.06 3.48
CA LEU A 44 0.87 -15.49 3.38
C LEU A 44 0.29 -16.04 4.70
N PHE A 45 0.92 -15.75 5.84
CA PHE A 45 0.43 -16.18 7.15
C PHE A 45 -0.95 -15.60 7.46
N HIS A 46 -1.20 -14.33 7.13
CA HIS A 46 -2.49 -13.70 7.31
C HIS A 46 -3.61 -14.48 6.60
N ARG A 47 -3.40 -14.80 5.31
CA ARG A 47 -4.35 -15.58 4.50
C ARG A 47 -4.56 -16.99 5.07
N ILE A 48 -3.49 -17.65 5.51
CA ILE A 48 -3.59 -18.97 6.15
C ILE A 48 -4.45 -18.88 7.42
N PHE A 49 -4.17 -17.91 8.30
CA PHE A 49 -4.93 -17.74 9.54
C PHE A 49 -6.38 -17.37 9.29
N GLU A 50 -6.67 -16.57 8.28
CA GLU A 50 -8.02 -16.20 7.87
C GLU A 50 -8.83 -17.44 7.45
N VAL A 51 -8.28 -18.32 6.61
CA VAL A 51 -8.95 -19.56 6.18
C VAL A 51 -9.32 -20.43 7.39
N PHE A 52 -8.39 -20.60 8.34
CA PHE A 52 -8.66 -21.35 9.57
C PHE A 52 -9.70 -20.65 10.45
N PHE A 53 -9.62 -19.31 10.59
CA PHE A 53 -10.59 -18.52 11.35
C PHE A 53 -12.01 -18.67 10.78
N VAL A 54 -12.19 -18.52 9.46
CA VAL A 54 -13.47 -18.66 8.75
C VAL A 54 -14.04 -20.06 8.98
N GLY A 55 -13.24 -21.11 8.76
CA GLY A 55 -13.67 -22.50 8.95
C GLY A 55 -14.10 -22.78 10.40
N LEU A 56 -13.31 -22.33 11.38
CA LEU A 56 -13.63 -22.48 12.80
C LEU A 56 -14.88 -21.68 13.20
N LEU A 57 -15.07 -20.48 12.63
CA LEU A 57 -16.23 -19.64 12.89
C LEU A 57 -17.52 -20.30 12.39
N ILE A 58 -17.52 -20.83 11.17
CA ILE A 58 -18.66 -21.56 10.59
C ILE A 58 -19.03 -22.74 11.48
N ILE A 59 -18.06 -23.57 11.87
CA ILE A 59 -18.29 -24.73 12.75
C ILE A 59 -18.83 -24.26 14.12
N HIS A 60 -18.26 -23.20 14.69
CA HIS A 60 -18.69 -22.64 15.97
C HIS A 60 -20.15 -22.14 15.92
N VAL A 61 -20.52 -21.40 14.87
CA VAL A 61 -21.88 -20.89 14.66
C VAL A 61 -22.85 -22.06 14.49
N ALA A 62 -22.52 -23.05 13.65
CA ALA A 62 -23.37 -24.22 13.42
C ALA A 62 -23.62 -25.01 14.72
N LEU A 63 -22.58 -25.28 15.51
CA LEU A 63 -22.71 -25.96 16.81
C LEU A 63 -23.53 -25.13 17.80
N THR A 64 -23.35 -23.81 17.80
CA THR A 64 -24.07 -22.88 18.68
C THR A 64 -25.56 -22.85 18.35
N LEU A 65 -25.92 -22.77 17.07
CA LEU A 65 -27.32 -22.79 16.63
C LEU A 65 -27.98 -24.14 16.90
N LYS A 66 -27.27 -25.25 16.63
CA LYS A 66 -27.80 -26.61 16.79
C LYS A 66 -28.01 -27.02 18.25
N HIS A 67 -27.12 -26.60 19.16
CA HIS A 67 -27.09 -27.15 20.52
C HIS A 67 -27.32 -26.12 21.63
N TYR A 68 -27.19 -24.83 21.34
CA TYR A 68 -27.19 -23.77 22.35
C TYR A 68 -28.12 -22.61 21.99
N GLY A 69 -29.23 -22.92 21.31
CA GLY A 69 -30.31 -21.98 21.04
C GLY A 69 -30.83 -21.33 22.33
N ILE A 70 -31.03 -20.02 22.30
CA ILE A 70 -31.53 -19.26 23.45
C ILE A 70 -33.02 -19.01 23.26
N ASN A 71 -33.78 -19.25 24.32
CA ASN A 71 -35.18 -18.85 24.38
C ASN A 71 -35.28 -17.35 24.69
N TRP A 72 -35.26 -16.52 23.64
CA TRP A 72 -35.25 -15.05 23.72
C TRP A 72 -36.41 -14.48 24.53
N SER A 73 -37.60 -15.08 24.43
CA SER A 73 -38.77 -14.62 25.17
C SER A 73 -38.53 -14.67 26.68
N LYS A 74 -37.94 -15.75 27.19
CA LYS A 74 -37.63 -15.92 28.62
C LYS A 74 -36.57 -14.92 29.10
N ALA A 75 -35.57 -14.63 28.27
CA ALA A 75 -34.52 -13.67 28.60
C ALA A 75 -35.06 -12.23 28.67
N LEU A 76 -35.84 -11.82 27.66
CA LEU A 76 -36.43 -10.48 27.58
C LEU A 76 -37.51 -10.28 28.64
N HIS A 77 -38.37 -11.28 28.87
CA HIS A 77 -39.40 -11.21 29.89
C HIS A 77 -38.81 -11.03 31.30
N GLY A 78 -37.72 -11.75 31.62
CA GLY A 78 -37.02 -11.58 32.88
C GLY A 78 -36.45 -10.17 33.08
N ILE A 79 -35.99 -9.50 32.01
CA ILE A 79 -35.51 -8.11 32.05
C ILE A 79 -36.69 -7.15 32.30
N ARG A 80 -37.79 -7.33 31.55
CA ARG A 80 -38.97 -6.46 31.64
C ARG A 80 -39.61 -6.47 33.03
N GLU A 81 -39.61 -7.60 33.73
CA GLU A 81 -40.19 -7.71 35.07
C GLU A 81 -39.33 -7.08 36.19
N GLY A 82 -38.14 -6.53 35.90
CA GLY A 82 -37.20 -6.04 36.92
C GLY A 82 -36.62 -7.15 37.82
N LYS A 83 -37.09 -8.39 37.67
CA LYS A 83 -36.57 -9.60 38.34
C LYS A 83 -35.25 -10.09 37.75
N ALA A 84 -34.80 -9.51 36.64
CA ALA A 84 -33.51 -9.84 36.05
C ALA A 84 -32.38 -9.44 36.99
N LYS A 85 -31.93 -10.42 37.77
CA LYS A 85 -30.58 -10.43 38.35
C LYS A 85 -29.60 -10.00 37.23
N GLN A 86 -28.62 -9.18 37.59
CA GLN A 86 -27.50 -8.70 36.76
C GLN A 86 -26.96 -9.75 35.74
N ILE A 87 -27.01 -11.03 36.11
CA ILE A 87 -26.71 -12.20 35.28
C ILE A 87 -27.50 -12.26 33.96
N ASN A 88 -28.81 -12.00 33.97
CA ASN A 88 -29.65 -12.05 32.77
C ASN A 88 -29.29 -10.93 31.79
N PHE A 89 -29.02 -9.72 32.32
CA PHE A 89 -28.52 -8.61 31.52
C PHE A 89 -27.21 -8.99 30.81
N PHE A 90 -26.20 -9.49 31.55
CA PHE A 90 -24.94 -9.93 30.94
C PHE A 90 -25.11 -11.04 29.91
N ARG A 91 -26.07 -11.96 30.10
CA ARG A 91 -26.35 -13.00 29.08
C ARG A 91 -26.90 -12.39 27.79
N VAL A 92 -27.78 -11.40 27.89
CA VAL A 92 -28.32 -10.69 26.73
C VAL A 92 -27.20 -9.91 26.03
N VAL A 93 -26.41 -9.12 26.76
CA VAL A 93 -25.30 -8.36 26.16
C VAL A 93 -24.28 -9.30 25.51
N GLN A 94 -23.90 -10.40 26.17
CA GLN A 94 -22.99 -11.39 25.58
C GLN A 94 -23.53 -12.00 24.29
N ARG A 95 -24.86 -12.22 24.21
CA ARG A 95 -25.48 -12.79 23.01
C ARG A 95 -25.59 -11.78 21.88
N VAL A 96 -25.94 -10.54 22.21
CA VAL A 96 -25.97 -9.43 21.27
C VAL A 96 -24.56 -9.22 20.69
N SER A 97 -23.52 -9.17 21.55
CA SER A 97 -22.14 -9.07 21.08
C SER A 97 -21.72 -10.27 20.22
N SER A 98 -22.16 -11.49 20.52
CA SER A 98 -21.92 -12.64 19.62
C SER A 98 -22.51 -12.45 18.22
N TRP A 99 -23.71 -11.88 18.11
CA TRP A 99 -24.31 -11.60 16.81
C TRP A 99 -23.57 -10.49 16.06
N PHE A 100 -23.12 -9.46 16.76
CA PHE A 100 -22.25 -8.43 16.17
C PHE A 100 -20.92 -9.02 15.69
N ILE A 101 -20.28 -9.90 16.47
CA ILE A 101 -19.06 -10.60 16.05
C ILE A 101 -19.31 -11.37 14.75
N ILE A 102 -20.40 -12.13 14.66
CA ILE A 102 -20.72 -12.89 13.44
C ILE A 102 -20.97 -11.96 12.25
N GLY A 103 -21.77 -10.90 12.45
CA GLY A 103 -22.09 -9.94 11.40
C GLY A 103 -20.85 -9.20 10.88
N PHE A 104 -20.03 -8.64 11.77
CA PHE A 104 -18.81 -7.95 11.38
C PHE A 104 -17.75 -8.90 10.84
N ALA A 105 -17.59 -10.10 11.40
CA ALA A 105 -16.67 -11.09 10.83
C ALA A 105 -17.07 -11.45 9.39
N PHE A 106 -18.38 -11.62 9.12
CA PHE A 106 -18.86 -11.85 7.76
C PHE A 106 -18.55 -10.66 6.83
N LEU A 107 -18.76 -9.43 7.27
CA LEU A 107 -18.42 -8.24 6.48
C LEU A 107 -16.91 -8.08 6.23
N VAL A 108 -16.07 -8.36 7.23
CA VAL A 108 -14.61 -8.42 7.10
C VAL A 108 -14.21 -9.46 6.07
N ILE A 109 -14.77 -10.69 6.14
CA ILE A 109 -14.50 -11.76 5.18
C ILE A 109 -14.93 -11.33 3.77
N LEU A 110 -16.14 -10.78 3.58
CA LEU A 110 -16.58 -10.34 2.26
C LEU A 110 -15.69 -9.22 1.70
N ALA A 111 -15.31 -8.25 2.53
CA ALA A 111 -14.40 -7.19 2.14
C ALA A 111 -12.99 -7.72 1.83
N GLY A 112 -12.52 -8.72 2.58
CA GLY A 112 -11.21 -9.38 2.40
C GLY A 112 -11.16 -10.26 1.14
N LEU A 113 -12.26 -10.93 0.81
CA LEU A 113 -12.42 -11.69 -0.43
C LEU A 113 -12.25 -10.79 -1.67
N ASN A 114 -12.50 -9.48 -1.59
CA ASN A 114 -12.19 -8.55 -2.68
C ASN A 114 -10.68 -8.34 -2.94
N GLY A 115 -9.80 -8.90 -2.11
CA GLY A 115 -8.39 -9.08 -2.46
C GLY A 115 -8.14 -10.31 -3.35
N LEU A 116 -9.13 -11.20 -3.51
CA LEU A 116 -9.08 -12.30 -4.47
C LEU A 116 -9.69 -11.84 -5.79
N GLU A 117 -8.90 -11.95 -6.85
CA GLU A 117 -9.23 -11.48 -8.19
C GLU A 117 -10.61 -11.95 -8.70
N PHE A 118 -10.92 -13.24 -8.56
CA PHE A 118 -12.18 -13.81 -9.03
C PHE A 118 -13.39 -13.20 -8.32
N PHE A 119 -13.25 -12.86 -7.04
CA PHE A 119 -14.32 -12.29 -6.24
C PHE A 119 -14.43 -10.78 -6.45
N ALA A 120 -13.30 -10.06 -6.57
CA ALA A 120 -13.28 -8.64 -6.94
C ALA A 120 -14.00 -8.38 -8.27
N THR A 121 -13.74 -9.24 -9.25
CA THR A 121 -14.35 -9.17 -10.58
C THR A 121 -15.84 -9.50 -10.52
N GLY A 122 -16.22 -10.57 -9.83
CA GLY A 122 -17.61 -11.01 -9.74
C GLY A 122 -18.50 -10.09 -8.89
N SER A 123 -17.93 -9.45 -7.86
CA SER A 123 -18.65 -8.56 -6.96
C SER A 123 -18.74 -7.12 -7.45
N GLN A 124 -18.01 -6.76 -8.52
CA GLN A 124 -17.89 -5.39 -9.02
C GLN A 124 -17.51 -4.37 -7.92
N GLY A 125 -16.81 -4.82 -6.88
CA GLY A 125 -16.43 -3.95 -5.76
C GLY A 125 -17.59 -3.48 -4.88
N VAL A 126 -18.73 -4.19 -4.83
CA VAL A 126 -19.90 -3.85 -3.97
C VAL A 126 -19.48 -3.57 -2.51
N ILE A 127 -18.44 -4.24 -2.02
CA ILE A 127 -17.84 -3.97 -0.70
C ILE A 127 -16.36 -3.58 -0.88
N PRO A 128 -16.01 -2.29 -0.99
CA PRO A 128 -14.64 -1.91 -1.26
C PRO A 128 -13.70 -2.41 -0.15
N PHE A 129 -12.49 -2.85 -0.51
CA PHE A 129 -11.50 -3.34 0.46
C PHE A 129 -11.19 -2.31 1.55
N ALA A 130 -11.32 -1.01 1.27
CA ALA A 130 -11.18 0.05 2.27
C ALA A 130 -12.09 -0.13 3.50
N TRP A 131 -13.27 -0.72 3.32
CA TRP A 131 -14.21 -1.01 4.41
C TRP A 131 -13.76 -2.17 5.30
N HIS A 132 -12.83 -3.01 4.86
CA HIS A 132 -12.31 -4.12 5.64
C HIS A 132 -11.77 -3.64 6.99
N ARG A 133 -10.97 -2.56 7.00
CA ARG A 133 -10.43 -1.94 8.22
C ARG A 133 -11.52 -1.40 9.14
N PHE A 134 -12.53 -0.75 8.55
CA PHE A 134 -13.69 -0.23 9.30
C PHE A 134 -14.45 -1.37 9.99
N PHE A 135 -14.75 -2.45 9.28
CA PHE A 135 -15.45 -3.60 9.87
C PHE A 135 -14.62 -4.33 10.92
N ASP A 136 -13.30 -4.45 10.71
CA ASP A 136 -12.39 -5.06 11.68
C ASP A 136 -12.35 -4.29 13.01
N PHE A 137 -12.38 -2.95 12.96
CA PHE A 137 -12.49 -2.13 14.18
C PHE A 137 -13.74 -2.47 15.01
N PHE A 138 -14.92 -2.56 14.38
CA PHE A 138 -16.14 -2.92 15.09
C PHE A 138 -16.16 -4.38 15.54
N LEU A 139 -15.54 -5.28 14.77
CA LEU A 139 -15.33 -6.68 15.16
C LEU A 139 -14.51 -6.75 16.45
N ILE A 140 -13.40 -6.01 16.54
CA ILE A 140 -12.56 -5.94 17.74
C ILE A 140 -13.36 -5.43 18.93
N ILE A 141 -14.11 -4.33 18.78
CA ILE A 141 -14.97 -3.81 19.87
C ILE A 141 -15.94 -4.90 20.35
N ALA A 142 -16.60 -5.60 19.43
CA ALA A 142 -17.55 -6.65 19.78
C ALA A 142 -16.87 -7.83 20.51
N ILE A 143 -15.66 -8.23 20.08
CA ILE A 143 -14.83 -9.26 20.74
C ILE A 143 -14.46 -8.81 22.15
N VAL A 144 -13.99 -7.58 22.33
CA VAL A 144 -13.60 -7.01 23.63
C VAL A 144 -14.78 -7.07 24.61
N VAL A 145 -15.95 -6.58 24.20
CA VAL A 145 -17.17 -6.64 25.01
C VAL A 145 -17.55 -8.08 25.33
N HIS A 146 -17.46 -8.99 24.36
CA HIS A 146 -17.77 -10.41 24.56
C HIS A 146 -16.84 -11.09 25.57
N VAL A 147 -15.53 -10.87 25.45
CA VAL A 147 -14.50 -11.42 26.34
C VAL A 147 -14.64 -10.85 27.75
N ALA A 148 -14.83 -9.53 27.87
CA ALA A 148 -15.04 -8.85 29.15
C ALA A 148 -16.21 -9.47 29.95
N ILE A 149 -17.33 -9.73 29.28
CA ILE A 149 -18.50 -10.37 29.91
C ILE A 149 -18.22 -11.84 30.23
N GLY A 150 -17.52 -12.56 29.35
CA GLY A 150 -17.08 -13.94 29.59
C GLY A 150 -16.19 -14.08 30.84
N ILE A 151 -15.20 -13.20 30.98
CA ILE A 151 -14.33 -13.10 32.16
C ILE A 151 -15.18 -12.84 33.40
N ARG A 152 -16.10 -11.87 33.33
CA ARG A 152 -17.01 -11.59 34.45
C ARG A 152 -17.79 -12.83 34.89
N PHE A 153 -18.33 -13.60 33.95
CA PHE A 153 -19.01 -14.87 34.26
C PHE A 153 -18.06 -15.90 34.90
N ALA A 154 -16.82 -16.01 34.42
CA ALA A 154 -15.84 -16.91 35.00
C ALA A 154 -15.47 -16.52 36.44
N MET A 155 -15.27 -15.22 36.70
CA MET A 155 -14.97 -14.69 38.04
C MET A 155 -16.14 -14.88 39.01
N MET A 156 -17.38 -14.66 38.57
CA MET A 156 -18.57 -14.94 39.37
C MET A 156 -18.68 -16.42 39.76
N ARG A 157 -18.33 -17.35 38.85
CA ARG A 157 -18.31 -18.79 39.16
C ARG A 157 -17.22 -19.16 40.16
N ARG A 158 -16.06 -18.49 40.10
CA ARG A 158 -14.95 -18.69 41.03
C ARG A 158 -15.12 -17.94 42.37
N ARG A 159 -16.23 -17.23 42.57
CA ARG A 159 -16.52 -16.43 43.78
C ARG A 159 -15.44 -15.40 44.11
N ILE A 160 -14.77 -14.86 43.09
CA ILE A 160 -13.80 -13.77 43.27
C ILE A 160 -14.53 -12.50 43.74
N ARG A 161 -13.90 -11.67 44.59
CA ARG A 161 -14.47 -10.42 45.10
C ARG A 161 -14.97 -9.54 43.94
N LYS A 162 -16.19 -9.02 44.07
CA LYS A 162 -16.89 -8.27 43.00
C LYS A 162 -16.09 -7.05 42.53
N ASP A 163 -15.43 -6.34 43.45
CA ASP A 163 -14.70 -5.11 43.13
C ASP A 163 -13.45 -5.41 42.29
N LEU A 164 -12.72 -6.48 42.63
CA LEU A 164 -11.59 -6.96 41.83
C LEU A 164 -12.05 -7.41 40.44
N ALA A 165 -13.20 -8.08 40.35
CA ALA A 165 -13.78 -8.49 39.07
C ALA A 165 -14.18 -7.31 38.19
N ASN A 166 -14.80 -6.29 38.77
CA ASN A 166 -15.14 -5.07 38.05
C ASN A 166 -13.86 -4.34 37.61
N GLY A 167 -12.86 -4.21 38.47
CA GLY A 167 -11.58 -3.58 38.15
C GLY A 167 -10.85 -4.25 37.00
N VAL A 168 -10.74 -5.59 37.00
CA VAL A 168 -10.12 -6.36 35.90
C VAL A 168 -10.89 -6.17 34.60
N VAL A 169 -12.21 -6.24 34.63
CA VAL A 169 -13.05 -6.08 33.42
C VAL A 169 -12.94 -4.66 32.86
N ILE A 170 -13.01 -3.64 33.71
CA ILE A 170 -12.89 -2.23 33.31
C ILE A 170 -11.50 -1.95 32.75
N GLY A 171 -10.44 -2.36 33.46
CA GLY A 171 -9.06 -2.19 33.03
C GLY A 171 -8.80 -2.85 31.67
N LEU A 172 -9.21 -4.11 31.50
CA LEU A 172 -9.04 -4.83 30.24
C LEU A 172 -9.84 -4.19 29.10
N THR A 173 -11.07 -3.76 29.36
CA THR A 173 -11.91 -3.08 28.35
C THR A 173 -11.30 -1.75 27.93
N LEU A 174 -10.84 -0.93 28.88
CA LEU A 174 -10.18 0.34 28.60
C LEU A 174 -8.85 0.15 27.87
N SER A 175 -8.01 -0.80 28.28
CA SER A 175 -6.77 -1.12 27.58
C SER A 175 -7.03 -1.56 26.14
N LEU A 176 -8.01 -2.43 25.92
CA LEU A 176 -8.33 -2.91 24.57
C LEU A 176 -8.99 -1.84 23.70
N LEU A 177 -9.83 -0.97 24.29
CA LEU A 177 -10.37 0.19 23.58
C LEU A 177 -9.28 1.21 23.26
N LEU A 178 -8.32 1.46 24.16
CA LEU A 178 -7.18 2.34 23.90
C LEU A 178 -6.28 1.77 22.80
N VAL A 179 -6.05 0.45 22.77
CA VAL A 179 -5.34 -0.20 21.67
C VAL A 179 -6.15 -0.08 20.37
N GLY A 180 -7.44 -0.44 20.37
CA GLY A 180 -8.27 -0.35 19.17
C GLY A 180 -8.44 1.08 18.65
N PHE A 181 -8.56 2.07 19.54
CA PHE A 181 -8.68 3.48 19.21
C PHE A 181 -7.34 4.07 18.77
N GLY A 182 -6.24 3.80 19.48
CA GLY A 182 -4.89 4.18 19.06
C GLY A 182 -4.51 3.60 17.69
N LEU A 183 -4.97 2.38 17.39
CA LEU A 183 -4.82 1.76 16.08
C LEU A 183 -5.70 2.37 14.99
N ASN A 184 -6.81 3.07 15.32
CA ASN A 184 -7.73 3.67 14.35
C ASN A 184 -7.63 5.21 14.23
N ILE A 185 -7.19 5.95 15.25
CA ILE A 185 -7.03 7.42 15.17
C ILE A 185 -6.11 7.80 14.01
N THR A 186 -5.07 7.01 13.73
CA THR A 186 -4.17 7.30 12.60
C THR A 186 -4.85 7.19 11.23
N ILE A 187 -6.03 6.56 11.14
CA ILE A 187 -6.73 6.30 9.87
C ILE A 187 -7.73 7.41 9.55
N VAL A 188 -8.43 7.95 10.55
CA VAL A 188 -9.39 9.05 10.33
C VAL A 188 -8.69 10.41 10.24
N GLY A 189 -7.48 10.55 10.83
CA GLY A 189 -6.72 11.80 10.81
C GLY A 189 -6.15 12.20 9.45
N ASN A 190 -5.88 11.25 8.55
CA ASN A 190 -5.19 11.53 7.27
C ASN A 190 -6.08 11.40 6.03
N GLY A 191 -7.35 11.01 6.18
CA GLY A 191 -8.17 10.57 5.05
C GLY A 191 -8.90 11.66 4.24
N ASP A 192 -9.59 12.60 4.87
CA ASP A 192 -10.60 13.40 4.13
C ASP A 192 -10.84 14.82 4.69
N GLY A 193 -9.91 15.36 5.48
CA GLY A 193 -10.07 16.66 6.16
C GLY A 193 -9.80 17.91 5.31
N ARG A 194 -9.26 17.79 4.09
CA ARG A 194 -9.11 18.92 3.16
C ARG A 194 -10.32 19.00 2.22
N GLN A 195 -11.52 19.08 2.78
CA GLN A 195 -12.65 19.69 2.08
C GLN A 195 -12.45 21.21 2.08
N ASN A 196 -12.09 21.78 0.93
CA ASN A 196 -12.48 23.08 0.39
C ASN A 196 -12.68 24.28 1.36
N GLY A 197 -11.93 24.33 2.45
CA GLY A 197 -11.82 25.53 3.25
C GLY A 197 -10.95 26.52 2.49
N GLU A 198 -11.56 27.56 1.93
CA GLU A 198 -10.93 28.83 1.53
C GLU A 198 -10.25 29.57 2.71
N GLY A 199 -9.77 28.84 3.73
CA GLY A 199 -8.79 29.35 4.65
C GLY A 199 -7.44 29.20 4.00
N THR A 200 -6.88 30.29 3.49
CA THR A 200 -5.45 30.41 3.19
C THR A 200 -4.67 29.66 4.26
N PRO A 201 -4.07 28.50 3.94
CA PRO A 201 -3.18 27.83 4.87
C PRO A 201 -2.10 28.85 5.18
N ASP A 202 -1.83 29.06 6.46
CA ASP A 202 -0.65 29.79 6.88
C ASP A 202 0.55 29.08 6.23
N GLN A 203 1.08 29.65 5.14
CA GLN A 203 2.10 29.06 4.27
C GLN A 203 3.48 28.97 4.96
N SER A 204 3.55 29.18 6.28
CA SER A 204 4.80 29.45 6.98
C SER A 204 5.49 28.23 7.61
N GLU A 205 4.83 27.07 7.67
CA GLU A 205 5.51 25.80 7.98
C GLU A 205 5.51 24.88 6.76
N SER A 206 6.35 25.20 5.76
CA SER A 206 6.75 24.21 4.76
C SER A 206 7.32 23.01 5.50
N THR A 207 6.66 21.87 5.39
CA THR A 207 7.15 20.60 5.91
C THR A 207 8.53 20.34 5.33
N LEU A 208 9.57 20.50 6.16
CA LEU A 208 10.94 20.20 5.76
C LEU A 208 10.99 18.74 5.32
N SER A 209 11.49 18.53 4.11
CA SER A 209 11.72 17.19 3.57
C SER A 209 13.12 16.70 3.94
N GLU A 210 13.31 15.39 3.95
CA GLU A 210 14.54 14.76 4.40
C GLU A 210 15.22 13.97 3.27
N VAL A 211 16.54 14.08 3.17
CA VAL A 211 17.39 13.19 2.39
C VAL A 211 18.47 12.60 3.29
N THR A 212 18.74 11.32 3.15
CA THR A 212 19.86 10.68 3.84
C THR A 212 21.02 10.52 2.87
N ILE A 213 22.19 11.05 3.21
CA ILE A 213 23.43 10.80 2.47
C ILE A 213 24.36 10.02 3.40
N ASP A 214 24.65 8.79 3.02
CA ASP A 214 25.31 7.79 3.86
C ASP A 214 24.52 7.54 5.17
N GLU A 215 25.05 7.94 6.33
CA GLU A 215 24.37 7.85 7.62
C GLU A 215 23.80 9.19 8.12
N THR A 216 23.98 10.27 7.36
CA THR A 216 23.60 11.64 7.78
C THR A 216 22.28 12.06 7.14
N VAL A 217 21.35 12.55 7.96
CA VAL A 217 20.06 13.09 7.50
C VAL A 217 20.15 14.60 7.36
N TYR A 218 19.83 15.08 6.16
CA TYR A 218 19.76 16.49 5.81
C TYR A 218 18.31 16.90 5.60
N ARG A 219 18.00 18.17 5.88
CA ARG A 219 16.65 18.72 5.76
C ARG A 219 16.64 19.85 4.75
N PHE A 220 15.66 19.84 3.85
CA PHE A 220 15.53 20.87 2.82
C PHE A 220 14.11 21.37 2.67
N ASN A 221 13.97 22.56 2.09
CA ASN A 221 12.69 23.12 1.69
C ASN A 221 12.50 22.89 0.18
N SER A 222 11.54 22.02 -0.18
CA SER A 222 11.26 21.66 -1.57
C SER A 222 10.90 22.86 -2.46
N SER A 223 10.34 23.94 -1.90
CA SER A 223 10.01 25.16 -2.66
C SER A 223 11.23 25.97 -3.12
N ARG A 224 12.43 25.64 -2.63
CA ARG A 224 13.70 26.29 -2.99
C ARG A 224 14.57 25.44 -3.91
N VAL A 225 14.12 24.24 -4.29
CA VAL A 225 14.87 23.36 -5.17
C VAL A 225 14.64 23.80 -6.61
N GLU A 226 15.72 24.09 -7.31
CA GLU A 226 15.70 24.41 -8.75
C GLU A 226 16.17 23.20 -9.55
N THR A 227 15.55 22.96 -10.72
CA THR A 227 15.95 21.83 -11.57
C THR A 227 17.21 22.13 -12.38
N VAL A 228 18.14 21.18 -12.42
CA VAL A 228 19.30 21.18 -13.33
C VAL A 228 18.97 20.53 -14.69
N ARG A 229 17.73 20.05 -14.87
CA ARG A 229 17.18 19.48 -16.13
C ARG A 229 16.01 20.32 -16.67
N PRO A 230 16.22 21.60 -17.03
CA PRO A 230 15.16 22.46 -17.56
C PRO A 230 14.63 21.99 -18.93
N ASP A 231 15.32 21.06 -19.58
CA ASP A 231 14.90 20.35 -20.78
C ASP A 231 13.81 19.30 -20.51
N ILE A 232 13.75 18.73 -19.31
CA ILE A 232 12.70 17.78 -18.89
C ILE A 232 11.62 18.48 -18.08
N PHE A 233 12.00 19.25 -17.07
CA PHE A 233 11.07 19.77 -16.07
C PHE A 233 10.65 21.21 -16.33
N LEU A 234 9.41 21.52 -15.95
CA LEU A 234 8.92 22.88 -15.82
C LEU A 234 9.45 23.55 -14.54
N PRO A 235 9.39 24.89 -14.43
CA PRO A 235 9.59 25.57 -13.16
C PRO A 235 8.72 24.94 -12.06
N ASP A 236 9.23 24.92 -10.83
CA ASP A 236 8.60 24.31 -9.65
C ASP A 236 8.47 22.77 -9.68
N SER A 237 9.00 22.12 -10.72
CA SER A 237 9.14 20.66 -10.81
C SER A 237 10.61 20.28 -10.90
N PHE A 238 11.00 19.21 -10.20
CA PHE A 238 12.39 18.79 -10.12
C PHE A 238 12.51 17.29 -9.81
N SER A 239 13.72 16.78 -9.96
CA SER A 239 14.11 15.38 -9.79
C SER A 239 14.73 15.11 -8.42
N MET A 240 14.94 13.83 -8.09
CA MET A 240 15.73 13.43 -6.92
C MET A 240 17.17 13.93 -7.00
N PHE A 241 17.73 14.06 -8.20
CA PHE A 241 19.09 14.59 -8.37
C PHE A 241 19.17 16.07 -7.99
N ASP A 242 18.15 16.84 -8.35
CA ASP A 242 18.04 18.26 -7.99
C ASP A 242 18.00 18.46 -6.46
N VAL A 243 17.35 17.55 -5.72
CA VAL A 243 17.37 17.54 -4.25
C VAL A 243 18.79 17.38 -3.71
N LEU A 244 19.57 16.44 -4.27
CA LEU A 244 20.95 16.22 -3.86
C LEU A 244 21.82 17.45 -4.13
N VAL A 245 21.68 18.07 -5.30
CA VAL A 245 22.41 19.30 -5.66
C VAL A 245 22.07 20.44 -4.71
N HIS A 246 20.78 20.66 -4.43
CA HIS A 246 20.32 21.71 -3.52
C HIS A 246 20.86 21.52 -2.10
N VAL A 247 20.75 20.31 -1.54
CA VAL A 247 21.25 19.99 -0.20
C VAL A 247 22.77 20.16 -0.13
N ALA A 248 23.50 19.75 -1.18
CA ALA A 248 24.94 19.92 -1.21
C ALA A 248 25.36 21.40 -1.17
N GLN A 249 24.63 22.28 -1.87
CA GLN A 249 24.87 23.71 -1.89
C GLN A 249 24.56 24.37 -0.53
N GLU A 250 23.43 24.06 0.09
CA GLU A 250 22.99 24.67 1.35
C GLU A 250 23.82 24.19 2.55
N ASP A 251 24.15 22.89 2.60
CA ASP A 251 24.87 22.28 3.72
C ASP A 251 26.40 22.22 3.53
N GLY A 252 26.92 22.75 2.42
CA GLY A 252 28.35 22.81 2.14
C GLY A 252 28.99 21.43 1.91
N ILE A 253 28.25 20.51 1.29
CA ILE A 253 28.74 19.20 0.87
C ILE A 253 29.51 19.37 -0.44
N ASP A 254 30.72 18.81 -0.50
CA ASP A 254 31.53 18.85 -1.71
C ASP A 254 30.98 17.84 -2.74
N LEU A 255 30.13 18.31 -3.65
CA LEU A 255 29.51 17.52 -4.71
C LEU A 255 30.09 17.90 -6.07
N GLU A 256 30.82 16.97 -6.68
CA GLU A 256 31.30 17.07 -8.06
C GLU A 256 30.42 16.22 -8.96
N TYR A 257 29.91 16.83 -10.03
CA TYR A 257 29.04 16.16 -10.99
C TYR A 257 29.13 16.81 -12.37
N HIS A 258 28.78 16.05 -13.41
CA HIS A 258 28.69 16.56 -14.77
C HIS A 258 27.52 15.92 -15.53
N PHE A 259 27.03 16.61 -16.56
CA PHE A 259 26.07 16.02 -17.50
C PHE A 259 26.80 15.17 -18.53
N ASN A 260 26.42 13.90 -18.66
CA ASN A 260 27.00 13.01 -19.66
C ASN A 260 26.02 12.78 -20.81
N SER A 261 26.26 13.45 -21.93
CA SER A 261 25.37 13.38 -23.12
C SER A 261 25.26 11.98 -23.73
N SER A 262 26.27 11.12 -23.54
CA SER A 262 26.23 9.74 -24.04
C SER A 262 25.33 8.82 -23.20
N MET A 263 24.96 9.25 -21.98
CA MET A 263 24.05 8.53 -21.09
C MET A 263 22.71 9.27 -20.89
N ASN A 264 22.64 10.53 -21.31
CA ASN A 264 21.53 11.46 -21.07
C ASN A 264 21.16 11.55 -19.57
N THR A 265 22.16 11.71 -18.72
CA THR A 265 22.00 11.84 -17.26
C THR A 265 23.13 12.65 -16.67
N TYR A 266 22.87 13.29 -15.52
CA TYR A 266 23.94 13.71 -14.64
C TYR A 266 24.59 12.51 -13.94
N VAL A 267 25.92 12.58 -13.81
CA VAL A 267 26.77 11.58 -13.13
C VAL A 267 27.39 12.23 -11.91
N ILE A 268 27.31 11.57 -10.76
CA ILE A 268 28.03 11.96 -9.55
C ILE A 268 29.49 11.47 -9.71
N ASP A 269 30.41 12.41 -9.89
CA ASP A 269 31.84 12.11 -9.98
C ASP A 269 32.39 11.84 -8.58
N SER A 270 32.12 12.75 -7.64
CA SER A 270 32.48 12.58 -6.24
C SER A 270 31.51 13.27 -5.29
N LEU A 271 31.39 12.72 -4.08
CA LEU A 271 30.70 13.36 -2.95
C LEU A 271 31.62 13.24 -1.73
N ASN A 272 32.03 14.39 -1.19
CA ASN A 272 33.08 14.54 -0.18
C ASN A 272 34.39 13.82 -0.56
N GLY A 273 34.81 13.97 -1.82
CA GLY A 273 36.03 13.34 -2.36
C GLY A 273 35.96 11.81 -2.51
N HIS A 274 34.78 11.21 -2.38
CA HIS A 274 34.58 9.78 -2.60
C HIS A 274 33.77 9.52 -3.87
N GLU A 275 34.13 8.49 -4.62
CA GLU A 275 33.45 8.09 -5.85
C GLU A 275 32.35 7.02 -5.59
N HIS A 276 31.66 6.64 -6.67
CA HIS A 276 30.74 5.50 -6.73
C HIS A 276 29.47 5.65 -5.88
N TRP A 277 28.83 6.81 -5.97
CA TRP A 277 27.56 7.07 -5.32
C TRP A 277 26.37 6.63 -6.18
N TRP A 278 25.36 6.07 -5.52
CA TRP A 278 24.08 5.73 -6.09
C TRP A 278 22.95 6.15 -5.14
N TYR A 279 21.70 5.83 -5.48
CA TYR A 279 20.55 6.22 -4.68
C TYR A 279 19.46 5.15 -4.60
N ARG A 280 18.64 5.25 -3.56
CA ARG A 280 17.33 4.62 -3.44
C ARG A 280 16.30 5.68 -3.15
N ALA A 281 15.19 5.63 -3.88
CA ALA A 281 14.04 6.48 -3.64
C ALA A 281 12.78 5.63 -3.58
N HIS A 282 11.83 6.06 -2.75
CA HIS A 282 10.47 5.55 -2.81
C HIS A 282 9.48 6.60 -2.33
N TYR A 283 8.31 6.63 -2.96
CA TYR A 283 7.21 7.49 -2.55
C TYR A 283 6.53 6.98 -1.29
N SER A 284 5.68 7.84 -0.70
CA SER A 284 4.84 7.50 0.43
C SER A 284 4.09 6.18 0.20
N GLY A 285 4.10 5.30 1.19
CA GLY A 285 3.49 3.96 1.11
C GLY A 285 4.28 2.90 0.31
N GLY A 286 5.38 3.28 -0.34
CA GLY A 286 6.30 2.35 -0.99
C GLY A 286 7.33 1.74 -0.04
N TRP A 287 8.35 1.09 -0.61
CA TRP A 287 9.50 0.55 0.13
C TRP A 287 10.79 0.82 -0.63
N MET A 288 11.94 0.67 0.03
CA MET A 288 13.25 0.88 -0.62
C MET A 288 13.49 -0.11 -1.75
N GLU A 289 13.82 0.42 -2.92
CA GLU A 289 14.05 -0.37 -4.14
C GLU A 289 15.49 -0.27 -4.59
N ASN A 290 16.00 -1.39 -5.13
CA ASN A 290 17.28 -1.46 -5.80
C ASN A 290 17.18 -0.91 -7.23
N ASN A 291 16.68 0.31 -7.37
CA ASN A 291 16.40 0.92 -8.67
C ASN A 291 17.70 1.16 -9.47
N VAL A 292 17.58 1.06 -10.79
CA VAL A 292 18.63 1.43 -11.76
C VAL A 292 18.18 2.57 -12.65
N TYR A 293 17.24 3.38 -12.18
CA TYR A 293 16.67 4.48 -12.95
C TYR A 293 17.53 5.74 -12.82
N ARG A 294 17.52 6.62 -13.83
CA ARG A 294 18.31 7.86 -13.80
C ARG A 294 17.78 8.77 -12.71
N MET A 295 18.65 9.19 -11.79
CA MET A 295 18.26 9.98 -10.62
C MET A 295 17.68 11.34 -11.03
N ASP A 296 18.21 11.92 -12.10
CA ASP A 296 17.77 13.21 -12.67
C ASP A 296 16.53 13.09 -13.56
N HIS A 297 15.98 11.89 -13.74
CA HIS A 297 14.68 11.64 -14.36
C HIS A 297 13.61 11.26 -13.32
N TYR A 298 14.03 10.90 -12.10
CA TYR A 298 13.12 10.47 -11.03
C TYR A 298 12.46 11.69 -10.39
N VAL A 299 11.20 11.94 -10.71
CA VAL A 299 10.45 13.11 -10.22
C VAL A 299 10.34 13.11 -8.70
N TYR A 300 10.69 14.22 -8.06
CA TYR A 300 10.46 14.41 -6.63
C TYR A 300 8.98 14.67 -6.32
N LYS A 301 8.52 14.12 -5.19
CA LYS A 301 7.20 14.41 -4.61
C LYS A 301 7.31 14.60 -3.11
N GLU A 302 6.38 15.36 -2.55
CA GLU A 302 6.25 15.48 -1.10
C GLU A 302 6.11 14.09 -0.44
N GLY A 303 6.83 13.87 0.66
CA GLY A 303 6.85 12.60 1.38
C GLY A 303 7.70 11.49 0.72
N THR A 304 8.44 11.80 -0.35
CA THR A 304 9.44 10.87 -0.89
C THR A 304 10.58 10.71 0.11
N THR A 305 11.02 9.47 0.33
CA THR A 305 12.29 9.20 0.99
C THR A 305 13.39 9.02 -0.06
N LEU A 306 14.49 9.77 0.08
CA LEU A 306 15.70 9.65 -0.74
C LEU A 306 16.89 9.24 0.14
N VAL A 307 17.63 8.20 -0.28
CA VAL A 307 18.87 7.74 0.36
C VAL A 307 19.96 7.65 -0.69
N VAL A 308 21.06 8.37 -0.48
CA VAL A 308 22.26 8.36 -1.33
C VAL A 308 23.34 7.57 -0.61
N TYR A 309 23.94 6.59 -1.27
CA TYR A 309 24.85 5.62 -0.65
C TYR A 309 25.97 5.19 -1.61
N LYS A 310 27.07 4.66 -1.07
CA LYS A 310 28.15 4.08 -1.88
C LYS A 310 27.74 2.72 -2.43
N GLU A 311 27.87 2.54 -3.74
CA GLU A 311 27.51 1.31 -4.44
C GLU A 311 28.77 0.62 -4.99
N ASN A 312 28.64 -0.66 -5.31
CA ASN A 312 29.71 -1.40 -5.96
C ASN A 312 30.08 -0.76 -7.33
N PRO A 313 31.36 -0.44 -7.59
CA PRO A 313 31.80 0.17 -8.84
C PRO A 313 31.41 -0.63 -10.09
N ASP A 314 31.47 -1.97 -10.03
CA ASP A 314 31.09 -2.84 -11.15
C ASP A 314 29.60 -2.73 -11.46
N ARG A 315 28.77 -2.57 -10.42
CA ARG A 315 27.32 -2.39 -10.58
C ARG A 315 27.02 -1.04 -11.21
N ILE A 316 27.65 0.05 -10.76
CA ILE A 316 27.49 1.37 -11.38
C ILE A 316 27.89 1.31 -12.85
N LYS A 317 29.04 0.68 -13.16
CA LYS A 317 29.49 0.50 -14.53
C LYS A 317 28.47 -0.25 -15.39
N GLN A 318 27.84 -1.31 -14.85
CA GLN A 318 26.78 -2.03 -15.54
C GLN A 318 25.54 -1.16 -15.77
N ILE A 319 25.11 -0.36 -14.80
CA ILE A 319 23.98 0.57 -14.96
C ILE A 319 24.30 1.59 -16.06
N TYR A 320 25.48 2.20 -16.02
CA TYR A 320 25.89 3.20 -17.00
C TYR A 320 26.04 2.63 -18.41
N SER A 321 26.48 1.37 -18.58
CA SER A 321 26.51 0.75 -19.91
C SER A 321 25.11 0.64 -20.52
N THR A 322 24.07 0.33 -19.75
CA THR A 322 22.71 0.27 -20.29
C THR A 322 22.19 1.64 -20.71
N TYR A 323 22.57 2.72 -19.99
CA TYR A 323 22.22 4.07 -20.37
C TYR A 323 22.84 4.49 -21.70
N VAL A 324 24.10 4.11 -21.93
CA VAL A 324 24.78 4.34 -23.21
C VAL A 324 24.05 3.60 -24.35
N GLU A 325 23.64 2.36 -24.11
CA GLU A 325 22.88 1.57 -25.10
C GLU A 325 21.50 2.17 -25.43
N GLU A 326 20.78 2.69 -24.42
CA GLU A 326 19.53 3.41 -24.64
C GLU A 326 19.71 4.66 -25.50
N VAL A 327 20.72 5.49 -25.22
CA VAL A 327 21.00 6.69 -26.01
C VAL A 327 21.42 6.32 -27.44
N MET A 328 22.27 5.30 -27.63
CA MET A 328 22.64 4.81 -28.96
C MET A 328 21.44 4.28 -29.74
N ARG A 329 20.47 3.64 -29.07
CA ARG A 329 19.24 3.18 -29.69
C ARG A 329 18.34 4.35 -30.10
N HIS A 330 18.20 5.36 -29.24
CA HIS A 330 17.49 6.60 -29.56
C HIS A 330 18.10 7.31 -30.79
N GLN A 331 19.43 7.44 -30.84
CA GLN A 331 20.13 8.04 -31.98
C GLN A 331 19.96 7.24 -33.27
N ARG A 332 20.03 5.90 -33.22
CA ARG A 332 19.80 5.04 -34.39
C ARG A 332 18.37 5.11 -34.94
N ASN A 333 17.43 5.55 -34.12
CA ASN A 333 16.04 5.77 -34.50
C ASN A 333 15.75 7.24 -34.83
N ASP A 334 16.78 8.02 -35.20
CA ASP A 334 16.67 9.43 -35.55
C ASP A 334 15.98 10.29 -34.46
N GLY A 335 16.22 9.95 -33.19
CA GLY A 335 15.60 10.62 -32.04
C GLY A 335 14.17 10.15 -31.73
N GLN A 336 13.67 9.10 -32.37
CA GLN A 336 12.38 8.50 -32.03
C GLN A 336 12.54 7.46 -30.92
N ILE A 337 11.56 7.37 -30.02
CA ILE A 337 11.47 6.30 -29.03
C ILE A 337 10.75 5.12 -29.66
N ILE A 338 11.53 4.15 -30.15
CA ILE A 338 11.03 2.86 -30.64
C ILE A 338 11.41 1.79 -29.63
N ILE A 339 10.43 1.27 -28.89
CA ILE A 339 10.63 0.20 -27.92
C ILE A 339 10.63 -1.14 -28.68
N PRO A 340 11.74 -1.91 -28.65
CA PRO A 340 11.86 -3.15 -29.40
C PRO A 340 10.74 -4.15 -29.10
N THR A 341 10.38 -4.31 -27.82
CA THR A 341 9.33 -5.24 -27.40
C THR A 341 8.48 -4.62 -26.29
N VAL A 342 7.16 -4.57 -26.52
CA VAL A 342 6.17 -4.25 -25.49
C VAL A 342 5.30 -5.48 -25.24
N THR A 343 5.26 -5.97 -24.01
CA THR A 343 4.37 -7.07 -23.61
C THR A 343 3.30 -6.60 -22.64
N ILE A 344 2.09 -7.12 -22.79
CA ILE A 344 0.97 -6.86 -21.87
C ILE A 344 0.44 -8.22 -21.44
N GLN A 345 0.65 -8.56 -20.18
CA GLN A 345 0.14 -9.78 -19.56
C GLN A 345 -1.06 -9.41 -18.70
N SER A 346 -2.24 -9.52 -19.31
CA SER A 346 -3.52 -9.24 -18.66
C SER A 346 -4.12 -10.54 -18.11
N ARG A 347 -5.35 -10.49 -17.59
CA ARG A 347 -6.00 -11.70 -17.06
C ARG A 347 -6.48 -12.60 -18.18
N THR A 348 -6.97 -11.99 -19.26
CA THR A 348 -7.63 -12.68 -20.36
C THR A 348 -6.72 -12.88 -21.56
N GLN A 349 -5.65 -12.10 -21.69
CA GLN A 349 -4.81 -12.06 -22.87
C GLN A 349 -3.34 -11.79 -22.54
N ASP A 350 -2.45 -12.45 -23.30
CA ASP A 350 -1.04 -12.09 -23.40
C ASP A 350 -0.79 -11.45 -24.78
N LEU A 351 -0.46 -10.17 -24.78
CA LEU A 351 -0.19 -9.40 -26.00
C LEU A 351 1.31 -9.11 -26.09
N THR A 352 1.84 -9.15 -27.31
CA THR A 352 3.21 -8.75 -27.61
C THR A 352 3.22 -7.90 -28.86
N PHE A 353 3.83 -6.72 -28.75
CA PHE A 353 4.03 -5.77 -29.83
C PHE A 353 5.53 -5.59 -30.04
N TYR A 354 5.93 -5.40 -31.29
CA TYR A 354 7.33 -5.23 -31.69
C TYR A 354 7.51 -3.87 -32.34
N SER A 355 8.67 -3.26 -32.10
CA SER A 355 9.05 -1.97 -32.67
C SER A 355 7.97 -0.91 -32.46
N VAL A 356 7.53 -0.76 -31.21
CA VAL A 356 6.46 0.19 -30.86
C VAL A 356 7.03 1.60 -30.90
N ASN A 357 6.61 2.38 -31.88
CA ASN A 357 6.88 3.81 -31.92
C ASN A 357 6.01 4.52 -30.86
N VAL A 358 6.65 5.24 -29.96
CA VAL A 358 5.99 5.95 -28.85
C VAL A 358 6.01 7.45 -29.14
N THR A 359 4.85 8.08 -29.06
CA THR A 359 4.70 9.53 -29.23
C THR A 359 4.37 10.18 -27.89
N PRO A 360 4.77 11.45 -27.67
CA PRO A 360 4.42 12.16 -26.45
C PRO A 360 2.92 12.52 -26.44
N HIS A 361 2.25 12.30 -25.30
CA HIS A 361 0.87 12.73 -25.10
C HIS A 361 0.74 13.94 -24.17
N ASN A 362 1.86 14.38 -23.58
CA ASN A 362 1.93 15.54 -22.68
C ASN A 362 0.90 15.49 -21.53
N LEU A 363 0.67 14.29 -20.98
CA LEU A 363 -0.34 14.07 -19.93
C LEU A 363 -0.02 14.83 -18.63
N ARG A 364 1.25 15.17 -18.41
CA ARG A 364 1.77 15.85 -17.21
C ARG A 364 2.38 17.21 -17.56
N ASN A 365 1.61 18.03 -18.28
CA ASN A 365 2.05 19.34 -18.75
C ASN A 365 2.22 20.40 -17.65
N GLU A 366 1.95 20.06 -16.39
CA GLU A 366 2.31 20.85 -15.22
C GLU A 366 3.65 20.43 -14.60
N THR A 367 4.17 19.25 -14.96
CA THR A 367 5.43 18.71 -14.43
C THR A 367 6.54 18.75 -15.47
N PHE A 368 6.24 18.33 -16.70
CA PHE A 368 7.22 18.18 -17.77
C PHE A 368 7.03 19.19 -18.89
N ARG A 369 8.13 19.45 -19.61
CA ARG A 369 8.12 20.17 -20.89
C ARG A 369 7.34 19.37 -21.95
N ASP A 370 6.77 20.09 -22.91
CA ASP A 370 6.15 19.48 -24.09
C ASP A 370 7.14 18.58 -24.83
N GLY A 371 6.70 17.37 -25.19
CA GLY A 371 7.50 16.39 -25.91
C GLY A 371 8.22 15.36 -25.02
N VAL A 372 8.19 15.53 -23.70
CA VAL A 372 8.69 14.50 -22.78
C VAL A 372 7.79 13.27 -22.84
N ILE A 373 8.38 12.13 -23.21
CA ILE A 373 7.70 10.84 -23.28
C ILE A 373 7.86 10.11 -21.96
N THR A 374 6.76 9.54 -21.48
CA THR A 374 6.66 8.80 -20.23
C THR A 374 6.21 7.35 -20.45
N GLY A 375 6.28 6.53 -19.42
CA GLY A 375 5.84 5.13 -19.46
C GLY A 375 4.39 4.96 -19.90
N ILE A 376 3.48 5.85 -19.49
CA ILE A 376 2.06 5.73 -19.83
C ILE A 376 1.79 5.97 -21.33
N ASP A 377 2.60 6.81 -21.96
CA ASP A 377 2.51 7.15 -23.38
C ASP A 377 2.68 5.92 -24.27
N VAL A 378 3.30 4.84 -23.77
CA VAL A 378 3.41 3.57 -24.50
C VAL A 378 2.04 2.92 -24.73
N ILE A 379 1.19 2.88 -23.70
CA ILE A 379 -0.18 2.35 -23.85
C ILE A 379 -1.03 3.30 -24.69
N MET A 380 -0.88 4.61 -24.48
CA MET A 380 -1.61 5.61 -25.25
C MET A 380 -1.25 5.54 -26.75
N SER A 381 0.04 5.42 -27.08
CA SER A 381 0.53 5.25 -28.45
C SER A 381 0.00 3.97 -29.10
N LEU A 382 -0.05 2.85 -28.37
CA LEU A 382 -0.67 1.61 -28.88
C LEU A 382 -2.18 1.79 -29.13
N GLY A 383 -2.86 2.57 -28.30
CA GLY A 383 -4.26 2.95 -28.52
C GLY A 383 -4.45 3.80 -29.77
N ASP A 384 -3.63 4.83 -29.99
CA ASP A 384 -3.67 5.69 -31.18
C ASP A 384 -3.40 4.90 -32.47
N GLN A 385 -2.56 3.86 -32.38
CA GLN A 385 -2.29 2.93 -33.48
C GLN A 385 -3.40 1.89 -33.69
N GLY A 386 -4.50 1.97 -32.93
CA GLY A 386 -5.64 1.04 -33.00
C GLY A 386 -5.29 -0.38 -32.56
N LYS A 387 -4.23 -0.57 -31.76
CA LYS A 387 -3.75 -1.90 -31.33
C LYS A 387 -4.46 -2.40 -30.07
N LEU A 388 -5.02 -1.51 -29.27
CA LEU A 388 -5.75 -1.81 -28.04
C LEU A 388 -6.75 -0.69 -27.73
N THR A 389 -7.64 -0.94 -26.77
CA THR A 389 -8.38 0.13 -26.08
C THR A 389 -7.87 0.26 -24.66
N TYR A 390 -7.96 1.44 -24.07
CA TYR A 390 -7.52 1.68 -22.70
C TYR A 390 -8.35 2.74 -22.00
N ASP A 391 -8.34 2.71 -20.66
CA ASP A 391 -8.82 3.81 -19.82
C ASP A 391 -7.71 4.22 -18.84
N ILE A 392 -7.64 5.52 -18.57
CA ILE A 392 -6.79 6.10 -17.52
C ILE A 392 -7.66 6.74 -16.44
N GLN A 393 -7.17 6.71 -15.20
CA GLN A 393 -7.82 7.37 -14.08
C GLN A 393 -6.80 8.09 -13.20
N TRP A 394 -7.16 9.29 -12.75
CA TRP A 394 -6.41 10.04 -11.75
C TRP A 394 -6.65 9.48 -10.34
N TYR A 395 -5.57 9.32 -9.59
CA TYR A 395 -5.62 8.95 -8.18
C TYR A 395 -4.89 9.99 -7.32
N GLU A 396 -5.63 10.59 -6.38
CA GLU A 396 -5.03 11.42 -5.33
C GLU A 396 -4.19 10.57 -4.37
N SER A 397 -4.70 9.37 -4.02
CA SER A 397 -4.09 8.40 -3.11
C SER A 397 -4.40 6.97 -3.55
N ILE A 398 -3.54 6.02 -3.20
CA ILE A 398 -3.74 4.58 -3.47
C ILE A 398 -3.23 3.75 -2.29
N GLY A 399 -4.10 2.92 -1.71
CA GLY A 399 -3.72 2.01 -0.62
C GLY A 399 -3.28 2.76 0.64
N THR A 400 -1.99 2.65 0.98
CA THR A 400 -1.33 3.38 2.08
C THR A 400 -0.55 4.61 1.61
N ALA A 401 -0.45 4.84 0.30
CA ALA A 401 0.19 6.02 -0.27
C ALA A 401 -0.78 7.20 -0.20
N GLU A 402 -0.51 8.14 0.70
CA GLU A 402 -1.36 9.33 0.92
C GLU A 402 -1.25 10.34 -0.22
N ILE A 403 -0.05 10.44 -0.82
CA ILE A 403 0.25 11.36 -1.92
C ILE A 403 0.68 10.53 -3.12
N VAL A 404 -0.25 10.30 -4.04
CA VAL A 404 0.01 9.70 -5.34
C VAL A 404 0.01 10.81 -6.38
N ARG A 405 -1.17 11.38 -6.68
CA ARG A 405 -1.38 12.44 -7.68
C ARG A 405 -0.82 12.04 -9.05
N ASN A 406 -1.34 10.94 -9.58
CA ASN A 406 -0.94 10.40 -10.88
C ASN A 406 -2.08 9.75 -11.63
N TYR A 407 -1.90 9.65 -12.95
CA TYR A 407 -2.72 8.82 -13.81
C TYR A 407 -2.23 7.37 -13.83
N TYR A 408 -3.18 6.45 -13.70
CA TYR A 408 -2.95 5.02 -13.81
C TYR A 408 -3.78 4.44 -14.95
N ILE A 409 -3.24 3.41 -15.59
CA ILE A 409 -3.98 2.59 -16.56
C ILE A 409 -4.92 1.67 -15.77
N VAL A 410 -6.22 1.96 -15.84
CA VAL A 410 -7.26 1.20 -15.14
C VAL A 410 -7.98 0.20 -16.03
N ARG A 411 -7.82 0.28 -17.36
CA ARG A 411 -8.33 -0.73 -18.27
C ARG A 411 -7.42 -0.87 -19.48
N ILE A 412 -7.20 -2.12 -19.93
CA ILE A 412 -6.67 -2.44 -21.26
C ILE A 412 -7.58 -3.50 -21.86
N ASN A 413 -8.18 -3.22 -23.01
CA ASN A 413 -9.21 -4.06 -23.64
C ASN A 413 -10.35 -4.38 -22.66
N GLU A 414 -10.66 -5.66 -22.44
CA GLU A 414 -11.71 -6.13 -21.53
C GLU A 414 -11.25 -6.21 -20.07
N ASP A 415 -9.94 -6.05 -19.80
CA ASP A 415 -9.37 -6.19 -18.47
C ASP A 415 -9.33 -4.85 -17.74
N GLN A 416 -10.27 -4.69 -16.79
CA GLN A 416 -10.44 -3.51 -15.96
C GLN A 416 -10.02 -3.76 -14.51
N ALA A 417 -9.17 -2.89 -13.98
CA ALA A 417 -8.70 -2.84 -12.61
C ALA A 417 -9.89 -2.85 -11.62
N ALA A 418 -9.76 -3.63 -10.55
CA ALA A 418 -10.79 -3.79 -9.53
C ALA A 418 -10.16 -4.13 -8.18
N GLY A 419 -10.61 -3.46 -7.12
CA GLY A 419 -10.09 -3.68 -5.76
C GLY A 419 -8.60 -3.35 -5.67
N THR A 420 -7.79 -4.32 -5.25
CA THR A 420 -6.31 -4.22 -5.18
C THR A 420 -5.62 -4.81 -6.41
N CYS A 421 -6.40 -5.16 -7.45
CA CYS A 421 -5.90 -5.74 -8.68
C CYS A 421 -5.85 -4.71 -9.80
N GLY A 422 -4.75 -4.68 -10.54
CA GLY A 422 -4.59 -3.79 -11.69
C GLY A 422 -3.30 -4.01 -12.45
N PHE A 423 -3.06 -3.16 -13.44
CA PHE A 423 -1.82 -3.18 -14.21
C PHE A 423 -0.71 -2.46 -13.46
N VAL A 424 0.41 -3.15 -13.31
CA VAL A 424 1.71 -2.54 -13.02
C VAL A 424 2.61 -2.72 -14.23
N TYR A 425 3.78 -2.10 -14.20
CA TYR A 425 4.69 -2.14 -15.32
C TYR A 425 6.15 -2.26 -14.89
N ASP A 426 6.98 -2.58 -15.86
CA ASP A 426 8.42 -2.69 -15.77
C ASP A 426 9.05 -2.25 -17.10
N SER A 427 10.14 -1.49 -17.07
CA SER A 427 10.78 -0.97 -18.29
C SER A 427 12.26 -0.66 -18.09
N GLY A 428 13.08 -0.97 -19.08
CA GLY A 428 14.51 -0.67 -19.06
C GLY A 428 15.29 -1.71 -19.86
N ASP A 429 16.46 -2.07 -19.32
CA ASP A 429 17.38 -3.07 -19.89
C ASP A 429 17.15 -4.47 -19.29
N ARG A 430 17.22 -5.53 -20.10
CA ARG A 430 16.94 -6.91 -19.62
C ARG A 430 17.87 -7.39 -18.52
N ASP A 431 19.08 -6.83 -18.38
CA ASP A 431 19.98 -7.17 -17.29
C ASP A 431 19.37 -6.90 -15.90
N PHE A 432 18.48 -5.90 -15.84
CA PHE A 432 17.82 -5.45 -14.61
C PHE A 432 16.32 -5.79 -14.55
N PHE A 433 15.89 -6.82 -15.28
CA PHE A 433 14.48 -7.24 -15.38
C PHE A 433 13.80 -7.46 -14.02
N GLY A 434 12.58 -6.93 -13.88
CA GLY A 434 11.75 -7.06 -12.68
C GLY A 434 12.38 -6.38 -11.46
N PHE A 435 12.30 -7.04 -10.30
CA PHE A 435 12.80 -6.53 -9.02
C PHE A 435 14.33 -6.45 -8.92
N LYS A 436 15.07 -6.75 -10.01
CA LYS A 436 16.53 -6.52 -10.07
C LYS A 436 16.86 -5.03 -10.21
N GLY A 437 15.94 -4.22 -10.72
CA GLY A 437 16.03 -2.76 -10.62
C GLY A 437 15.14 -1.95 -11.56
N ASN A 438 14.55 -2.55 -12.60
CA ASN A 438 13.68 -1.82 -13.51
C ASN A 438 12.23 -1.68 -12.99
N HIS A 439 11.74 -2.63 -12.20
CA HIS A 439 10.43 -2.53 -11.57
C HIS A 439 10.56 -1.66 -10.33
N ILE A 440 10.03 -0.43 -10.42
CA ILE A 440 10.12 0.60 -9.39
C ILE A 440 8.74 1.21 -9.10
N HIS A 441 8.51 1.70 -7.88
CA HIS A 441 7.31 2.39 -7.41
C HIS A 441 7.23 3.84 -7.93
N LEU A 442 7.46 4.01 -9.23
CA LEU A 442 7.26 5.25 -9.96
C LEU A 442 6.02 5.08 -10.85
N PRO A 443 4.97 5.92 -10.75
CA PRO A 443 3.83 5.83 -11.63
C PRO A 443 4.23 6.04 -13.10
N SER A 444 3.54 5.35 -14.00
CA SER A 444 3.94 5.30 -15.42
C SER A 444 3.86 6.65 -16.11
N ASP A 445 2.96 7.53 -15.68
CA ASP A 445 2.78 8.88 -16.21
C ASP A 445 3.91 9.84 -15.82
N VAL A 446 4.76 9.47 -14.85
CA VAL A 446 5.93 10.27 -14.45
C VAL A 446 7.26 9.56 -14.66
N ARG A 447 7.26 8.37 -15.28
CA ARG A 447 8.50 7.70 -15.68
C ARG A 447 8.94 8.17 -17.05
N VAL A 448 9.81 9.18 -17.10
CA VAL A 448 10.47 9.64 -18.33
C VAL A 448 11.20 8.48 -19.02
N LEU A 449 10.98 8.33 -20.33
CA LEU A 449 11.63 7.32 -21.16
C LEU A 449 12.72 7.94 -22.05
N ASN A 450 13.79 7.18 -22.27
CA ASN A 450 14.82 7.50 -23.26
C ASN A 450 14.68 6.62 -24.50
N SER A 451 15.03 5.35 -24.39
CA SER A 451 14.75 4.33 -25.41
C SER A 451 14.98 2.94 -24.80
N PRO A 452 14.13 2.50 -23.85
CA PRO A 452 14.32 1.23 -23.14
C PRO A 452 14.33 0.05 -24.12
N GLU A 453 14.96 -1.05 -23.72
CA GLU A 453 15.02 -2.28 -24.52
C GLU A 453 13.66 -3.03 -24.51
N TYR A 454 12.90 -2.89 -23.43
CA TYR A 454 11.56 -3.43 -23.32
C TYR A 454 10.64 -2.57 -22.43
N MET A 455 9.35 -2.81 -22.58
CA MET A 455 8.36 -2.47 -21.56
C MET A 455 7.40 -3.64 -21.37
N ARG A 456 7.12 -3.99 -20.12
CA ARG A 456 6.18 -5.04 -19.75
C ARG A 456 5.12 -4.45 -18.85
N TRP A 457 3.87 -4.61 -19.24
CA TRP A 457 2.71 -4.39 -18.39
C TRP A 457 2.22 -5.75 -17.93
N PHE A 458 1.90 -5.88 -16.65
CA PHE A 458 1.41 -7.15 -16.12
C PHE A 458 0.41 -6.93 -14.99
N TRP A 459 -0.55 -7.84 -14.93
CA TRP A 459 -1.60 -7.84 -13.93
C TRP A 459 -1.09 -8.38 -12.60
N ILE A 460 -1.32 -7.64 -11.51
CA ILE A 460 -1.10 -8.13 -10.15
C ILE A 460 -2.29 -7.80 -9.26
N CYS A 461 -2.46 -8.58 -8.19
CA CYS A 461 -3.34 -8.28 -7.06
C CYS A 461 -2.50 -8.19 -5.80
N LEU A 462 -2.53 -7.03 -5.14
CA LEU A 462 -1.79 -6.78 -3.89
C LEU A 462 -2.48 -7.39 -2.67
#